data_AF-A0A2V9CSZ5-F1
#
_entry.id   AF-A0A2V9CSZ5-F1
#
_cell.length_a   1.000
_cell.length_b   1.000
_cell.length_c   1.000
_cell.angle_alpha   90.00
_cell.angle_beta   90.00
_cell.angle_gamma   90.00
#
_symmetry.space_group_name_H-M   'P 1'
#
loop_
_entity.id
_entity.type
_entity.pdbx_description
1 polymer ?
#
loop_
_entity_poly.entity_id
_entity_poly.type
_entity_poly.pdbx_seq_one_letter_code
_entity_poly.pdbx_strand_id
1 'polypeptide(L)'
;MHDSRRPFQKARGRRFLYQLVRSRWLQGASIWIEPVRPVSNWAQFAPPLAGLPSLSDEQMERVLEKGESASGREIQPPMHLYHLNDGDAQAVIAYLRSLPSPKSR
;
A
#
# COMPACT_ATOMS: atom_id res chain seq x y z
N MET A 1 -37.50 -3.88 -48.99
CA MET A 1 -37.23 -4.44 -47.64
C MET A 1 -35.78 -4.15 -47.28
N HIS A 2 -35.58 -3.64 -46.07
CA HIS A 2 -34.40 -2.94 -45.60
C HIS A 2 -33.12 -3.78 -45.54
N ASP A 3 -32.01 -3.07 -45.78
CA ASP A 3 -30.60 -3.38 -45.49
C ASP A 3 -30.40 -3.83 -44.03
N SER A 4 -29.51 -4.80 -43.81
CA SER A 4 -28.90 -5.06 -42.50
C SER A 4 -27.52 -5.71 -42.67
N ARG A 5 -26.56 -4.93 -43.18
CA ARG A 5 -25.14 -5.11 -42.84
C ARG A 5 -25.00 -4.99 -41.32
N ARG A 6 -24.75 -6.09 -40.62
CA ARG A 6 -24.41 -6.07 -39.20
C ARG A 6 -23.09 -5.32 -39.03
N PRO A 7 -23.03 -4.22 -38.26
CA PRO A 7 -21.76 -3.55 -38.03
C PRO A 7 -20.88 -4.46 -37.17
N PHE A 8 -19.65 -4.65 -37.64
CA PHE A 8 -18.55 -5.25 -36.90
C PHE A 8 -18.38 -4.44 -35.61
N GLN A 9 -18.82 -5.00 -34.48
CA GLN A 9 -18.64 -4.39 -33.17
C GLN A 9 -17.15 -4.22 -32.93
N LYS A 10 -16.69 -2.97 -33.00
CA LYS A 10 -15.33 -2.55 -32.69
C LYS A 10 -15.01 -3.03 -31.29
N ALA A 11 -14.17 -4.05 -31.18
CA ALA A 11 -13.65 -4.54 -29.91
C ALA A 11 -13.05 -3.36 -29.15
N ARG A 12 -13.77 -2.91 -28.11
CA ARG A 12 -13.28 -1.86 -27.21
C ARG A 12 -12.02 -2.38 -26.54
N GLY A 13 -10.96 -1.57 -26.65
CA GLY A 13 -9.58 -1.94 -26.38
C GLY A 13 -9.39 -2.74 -25.10
N ARG A 14 -8.95 -3.98 -25.26
CA ARG A 14 -8.25 -4.71 -24.21
C ARG A 14 -6.86 -4.11 -24.06
N ARG A 15 -6.70 -3.13 -23.18
CA ARG A 15 -5.40 -2.64 -22.70
C ARG A 15 -5.45 -2.50 -21.18
N PHE A 16 -5.49 -3.63 -20.47
CA PHE A 16 -5.43 -3.65 -19.00
C PHE A 16 -4.75 -4.91 -18.46
N LEU A 17 -3.60 -5.30 -19.00
CA LEU A 17 -2.89 -6.47 -18.47
C LEU A 17 -1.65 -6.16 -17.64
N TYR A 18 -1.14 -4.92 -17.63
CA TYR A 18 0.14 -4.61 -16.94
C TYR A 18 0.27 -3.17 -16.41
N GLN A 19 -0.84 -2.46 -16.15
CA GLN A 19 -0.77 -1.09 -15.61
C GLN A 19 -1.14 -1.06 -14.12
N LEU A 20 -0.28 -0.43 -13.32
CA LEU A 20 -0.55 -0.15 -11.91
C LEU A 20 -1.72 0.83 -11.79
N VAL A 21 -2.72 0.50 -10.96
CA VAL A 21 -3.87 1.36 -10.71
C VAL A 21 -3.49 2.44 -9.69
N ARG A 22 -3.16 3.63 -10.18
CA ARG A 22 -2.67 4.76 -9.36
C ARG A 22 -3.62 5.15 -8.22
N SER A 23 -4.93 4.99 -8.41
CA SER A 23 -5.94 5.28 -7.39
C SER A 23 -5.95 4.32 -6.21
N ARG A 24 -5.19 3.22 -6.26
CA ARG A 24 -5.07 2.22 -5.17
C ARG A 24 -3.67 2.19 -4.54
N TRP A 25 -2.82 3.15 -4.87
CA TRP A 25 -1.44 3.13 -4.40
C TRP A 25 -1.36 3.38 -2.90
N LEU A 26 -0.54 2.59 -2.20
CA LEU A 26 -0.29 2.71 -0.76
C LEU A 26 -1.54 2.56 0.11
N GLN A 27 -2.59 1.92 -0.39
CA GLN A 27 -3.82 1.64 0.35
C GLN A 27 -3.80 0.30 1.10
N GLY A 28 -2.64 -0.36 1.16
CA GLY A 28 -2.49 -1.69 1.73
C GLY A 28 -2.99 -2.80 0.80
N ALA A 29 -2.59 -4.04 1.12
CA ALA A 29 -2.98 -5.24 0.38
C ALA A 29 -2.58 -6.49 1.17
N SER A 30 -3.20 -7.64 0.85
CA SER A 30 -2.62 -8.93 1.20
C SER A 30 -1.26 -9.10 0.54
N ILE A 31 -0.28 -9.58 1.29
CA ILE A 31 1.01 -9.93 0.70
C ILE A 31 0.95 -11.36 0.17
N TRP A 32 1.64 -11.61 -0.94
CA TRP A 32 1.64 -12.90 -1.64
C TRP A 32 2.86 -13.76 -1.28
N ILE A 33 3.78 -13.24 -0.46
CA ILE A 33 5.01 -13.91 -0.07
C ILE A 33 4.87 -14.59 1.28
N GLU A 34 5.51 -15.75 1.40
CA GLU A 34 5.52 -16.58 2.60
C GLU A 34 6.96 -16.86 3.01
N PRO A 35 7.22 -17.07 4.32
CA PRO A 35 8.56 -17.34 4.79
C PRO A 35 8.97 -18.78 4.45
N VAL A 36 10.23 -18.97 4.07
CA VAL A 36 10.80 -20.30 3.73
C VAL A 36 10.77 -21.26 4.93
N ARG A 37 10.90 -20.72 6.14
CA ARG A 37 10.71 -21.45 7.41
C ARG A 37 9.57 -20.78 8.18
N PRO A 38 8.80 -21.53 8.98
CA PRO A 38 7.71 -20.94 9.77
C PRO A 38 8.22 -19.80 10.67
N VAL A 39 7.61 -18.62 10.54
CA VAL A 39 7.81 -17.45 11.41
C VAL A 39 6.46 -17.11 12.03
N SER A 40 6.38 -17.08 13.36
CA SER A 40 5.11 -16.99 14.09
C SER A 40 4.40 -15.64 13.97
N ASN A 41 5.15 -14.56 13.75
CA ASN A 41 4.63 -13.18 13.67
C ASN A 41 4.71 -12.59 12.25
N TRP A 42 4.67 -13.43 11.21
CA TRP A 42 4.66 -12.97 9.82
C TRP A 42 3.40 -12.16 9.50
N ALA A 43 3.55 -10.95 8.99
CA ALA A 43 2.45 -10.12 8.55
C ALA A 43 1.80 -10.72 7.31
N GLN A 44 0.47 -10.84 7.29
CA GLN A 44 -0.27 -11.30 6.11
C GLN A 44 -0.74 -10.14 5.21
N PHE A 45 -0.63 -8.91 5.71
CA PHE A 45 -1.11 -7.71 5.03
C PHE A 45 -0.10 -6.58 5.19
N ALA A 46 0.10 -5.82 4.11
CA ALA A 46 0.70 -4.50 4.18
C ALA A 46 -0.37 -3.49 4.63
N PRO A 47 -0.11 -2.65 5.65
CA PRO A 47 -1.08 -1.68 6.12
C PRO A 47 -1.31 -0.56 5.08
N PRO A 48 -2.47 0.12 5.12
CA PRO A 48 -2.67 1.35 4.38
C PRO A 48 -1.76 2.47 4.92
N LEU A 49 -0.99 3.09 4.04
CA LEU A 49 -0.07 4.18 4.39
C LEU A 49 -0.51 5.53 3.82
N ALA A 50 -1.25 5.54 2.70
CA ALA A 50 -1.78 6.77 2.12
C ALA A 50 -2.68 7.50 3.12
N GLY A 51 -2.34 8.73 3.47
CA GLY A 51 -3.02 9.55 4.46
C GLY A 51 -2.82 9.11 5.92
N LEU A 52 -2.03 8.06 6.18
CA LEU A 52 -1.78 7.47 7.50
C LEU A 52 -3.07 7.30 8.35
N PRO A 53 -4.05 6.49 7.89
CA PRO A 53 -5.35 6.38 8.55
C PRO A 53 -5.32 5.70 9.91
N SER A 54 -4.26 4.94 10.20
CA SER A 54 -4.15 4.10 11.40
C SER A 54 -3.01 4.48 12.33
N LEU A 55 -2.24 5.52 12.00
CA LEU A 55 -1.05 5.95 12.74
C LEU A 55 -1.07 7.47 12.93
N SER A 56 -0.69 7.93 14.12
CA SER A 56 -0.27 9.32 14.31
C SER A 56 1.10 9.56 13.67
N ASP A 57 1.49 10.81 13.52
CA ASP A 57 2.80 11.16 12.95
C ASP A 57 3.92 10.65 13.87
N GLU A 58 3.78 10.81 15.19
CA GLU A 58 4.77 10.34 16.18
C GLU A 58 4.87 8.81 16.22
N GLN A 59 3.78 8.10 15.94
CA GLN A 59 3.82 6.64 15.81
C GLN A 59 4.54 6.23 14.52
N MET A 60 4.31 6.95 13.42
CA MET A 60 4.99 6.67 12.16
C MET A 60 6.49 7.01 12.23
N GLU A 61 6.88 8.05 12.97
CA GLU A 61 8.29 8.37 13.26
C GLU A 61 8.97 7.18 13.93
N ARG A 62 8.37 6.62 15.00
CA ARG A 62 8.93 5.43 15.66
C ARG A 62 9.02 4.21 14.75
N VAL A 63 8.07 4.03 13.84
CA VAL A 63 8.15 2.96 12.83
C VAL A 63 9.37 3.16 11.93
N LEU A 64 9.61 4.38 11.46
CA LEU A 64 10.66 4.69 10.48
C LEU A 64 12.08 4.79 11.08
N GLU A 65 12.18 5.24 12.33
CA GLU A 65 13.46 5.43 13.03
C GLU A 65 13.87 4.22 13.86
N LYS A 66 12.91 3.52 14.45
CA LYS A 66 13.17 2.47 15.46
C LYS A 66 12.67 1.10 15.06
N GLY A 67 11.86 0.99 14.01
CA GLY A 67 11.18 -0.27 13.68
C GLY A 67 10.14 -0.68 14.74
N GLU A 68 9.54 0.29 15.43
CA GLU A 68 8.52 0.03 16.45
C GLU A 68 7.13 0.31 15.89
N SER A 69 6.23 -0.67 15.95
CA SER A 69 4.81 -0.52 15.61
C SER A 69 4.07 0.47 16.53
N ALA A 70 2.83 0.84 16.19
CA ALA A 70 1.96 1.67 17.02
C ALA A 70 1.80 1.16 18.47
N SER A 71 1.92 -0.15 18.67
CA SER A 71 1.85 -0.81 19.98
C SER A 71 3.15 -0.82 20.78
N GLY A 72 4.24 -0.25 20.23
CA GLY A 72 5.59 -0.29 20.80
C GLY A 72 6.27 -1.65 20.66
N ARG A 73 5.69 -2.58 19.90
CA ARG A 73 6.31 -3.87 19.56
C ARG A 73 7.12 -3.74 18.28
N GLU A 74 8.13 -4.57 18.11
CA GLU A 74 8.86 -4.70 16.86
C GLU A 74 7.91 -4.94 15.68
N ILE A 75 8.21 -4.30 14.54
CA ILE A 75 7.47 -4.49 13.31
C ILE A 75 7.51 -5.94 12.83
N GLN A 76 6.42 -6.37 12.20
CA GLN A 76 6.31 -7.74 11.72
C GLN A 76 7.06 -7.93 10.39
N PRO A 77 7.82 -9.03 10.22
CA PRO A 77 8.36 -9.39 8.91
C PRO A 77 7.22 -9.66 7.92
N PRO A 78 7.41 -9.43 6.60
CA PRO A 78 8.67 -9.21 5.89
C PRO A 78 9.17 -7.76 5.88
N MET A 79 8.50 -6.85 6.60
CA MET A 79 8.98 -5.47 6.66
C MET A 79 10.34 -5.43 7.36
N HIS A 80 11.32 -4.78 6.73
CA HIS A 80 12.65 -4.62 7.31
C HIS A 80 12.63 -3.49 8.33
N LEU A 81 13.45 -3.60 9.38
CA LEU A 81 13.68 -2.49 10.30
C LEU A 81 14.52 -1.44 9.60
N TYR A 82 14.03 -0.20 9.62
CA TYR A 82 14.75 0.97 9.14
C TYR A 82 15.12 1.86 10.33
N HIS A 83 16.21 2.59 10.14
CA HIS A 83 16.71 3.58 11.08
C HIS A 83 16.94 4.89 10.33
N LEU A 84 15.85 5.48 9.84
CA LEU A 84 15.90 6.79 9.22
C LEU A 84 16.31 7.84 10.26
N ASN A 85 16.93 8.92 9.80
CA ASN A 85 17.06 10.13 10.63
C ASN A 85 15.71 10.88 10.65
N ASP A 86 15.57 11.77 11.63
CA ASP A 86 14.36 12.58 11.85
C ASP A 86 13.89 13.35 10.60
N GLY A 87 14.82 14.00 9.90
CA GLY A 87 14.50 14.77 8.69
C GLY A 87 13.90 13.91 7.56
N ASP A 88 14.47 12.74 7.31
CA ASP A 88 13.96 11.80 6.32
C ASP A 88 12.62 11.19 6.75
N ALA A 89 12.48 10.86 8.04
CA ALA A 89 11.23 10.34 8.58
C ALA A 89 10.08 11.35 8.41
N GLN A 90 10.32 12.61 8.79
CA GLN A 90 9.35 13.69 8.62
C GLN A 90 8.99 13.93 7.15
N ALA A 91 9.97 13.90 6.24
CA ALA A 91 9.72 14.05 4.80
C ALA A 91 8.82 12.94 4.25
N VAL A 92 9.06 11.69 4.65
CA VAL A 92 8.22 10.54 4.28
C VAL A 92 6.80 10.69 4.84
N ILE A 93 6.67 11.08 6.11
CA ILE A 93 5.37 11.30 6.76
C ILE A 93 4.58 12.39 6.04
N ALA A 94 5.22 13.53 5.75
CA ALA A 94 4.61 14.63 5.01
C ALA A 94 4.12 14.17 3.63
N TYR A 95 4.92 13.37 2.92
CA TYR A 95 4.50 12.77 1.66
C TYR A 95 3.29 11.86 1.83
N LEU A 96 3.31 10.93 2.79
CA LEU A 96 2.20 10.00 3.02
C LEU A 96 0.91 10.74 3.40
N ARG A 97 0.99 11.81 4.21
CA ARG A 97 -0.14 12.67 4.55
C ARG A 97 -0.72 13.44 3.36
N SER A 98 0.10 13.77 2.36
CA SER A 98 -0.36 14.43 1.13
C SER A 98 -1.22 13.52 0.23
N LEU A 99 -1.19 12.20 0.46
CA LEU A 99 -1.92 11.23 -0.34
C LEU A 99 -3.39 11.08 0.12
N PRO A 100 -4.32 10.76 -0.79
CA PRO A 100 -5.70 10.52 -0.43
C PRO A 100 -5.82 9.29 0.48
N SER A 101 -6.36 9.49 1.68
CA SER A 101 -6.65 8.42 2.60
C SER A 101 -7.73 7.48 2.04
N PRO A 102 -7.61 6.15 2.20
CA PRO A 102 -8.69 5.23 1.88
C PRO A 102 -9.95 5.62 2.65
N LYS A 103 -11.11 5.59 1.99
CA LYS A 103 -12.37 5.75 2.72
C LYS A 103 -12.51 4.59 3.70
N SER A 104 -12.65 4.88 4.99
CA SER A 104 -13.11 3.90 5.97
C SER A 104 -14.41 3.29 5.44
N ARG A 105 -14.44 1.97 5.32
CA ARG A 105 -15.60 1.24 4.80
C ARG A 105 -16.56 0.89 5.91
#